data_AF-A0A8J2QRI5-F1
#
_entry.id   AF-A0A8J2QRI5-F1
#
_cell.length_a   1.000
_cell.length_b   1.000
_cell.length_c   1.000
_cell.angle_alpha   90.00
_cell.angle_beta   90.00
_cell.angle_gamma   90.00
#
_symmetry.space_group_name_H-M   'P 1'
#
loop_
_entity.id
_entity.type
_entity.pdbx_description
1 polymer ?
#
loop_
_entity_poly.entity_id
_entity_poly.type
_entity_poly.pdbx_seq_one_letter_code
_entity_poly.pdbx_strand_id
1 'polypeptide(L)'
;MAPRHTFTVKEKVDIISRLENDENNVDLCKQFGVSHSTISTMWKNRAKIMQCFESKSLKIKKNRNPTHQDIENVLLVWFKAQRSQNVPISGPLLQEKANHFARQLGKTDFKCSESWIYRFRQRHDIVVGKVCGEAASVSQNDCDNWLRTVLPKLTEGYTDSQIWNADETGLFFKLTPDRTLKFKGEKCTGGKLSKDRITVPVASSMEGEKRKLLVIGKAKKPRCFKNVKTLPVDYEANKKAWMTSEIFEKVLRKWDSELRRHNKKIILIIDNCPAHPHIQKLTNIKLAFLPPNTTSVIQPIDQGIIKTLKSHCRKLLVEKMVNDNENSSTPFAVNILDGIEMLTTAWARVTADTIKKCFSHAGFGKFSTINTNDEDSDDEMDNLPLARLSSAEPTVTDWETYVNIDDQVITTDNLTDNEIIDSVLQTQEQEHEEEEHEEEDCNVNKIPTIRDALCAITRTTLKKYCLFGEASNNLDVEGIMKMEYTLQRAQKSKLKQCTITRFFNKSLV
;
A
#
# COMPACT_ATOMS: atom_id res chain seq x y z
N MET A 1 8.39 -8.83 -45.12
CA MET A 1 9.62 -8.05 -44.83
C MET A 1 10.14 -8.48 -43.47
N ALA A 2 11.37 -8.99 -43.38
CA ALA A 2 11.97 -9.34 -42.09
C ALA A 2 12.11 -8.07 -41.22
N PRO A 3 11.91 -8.16 -39.90
CA PRO A 3 12.05 -7.01 -39.00
C PRO A 3 13.47 -6.44 -39.08
N ARG A 4 13.61 -5.12 -39.27
CA ARG A 4 14.90 -4.44 -39.23
C ARG A 4 15.48 -4.53 -37.82
N HIS A 5 16.44 -5.43 -37.63
CA HIS A 5 17.19 -5.52 -36.38
C HIS A 5 17.99 -4.23 -36.16
N THR A 6 17.83 -3.61 -35.00
CA THR A 6 18.42 -2.30 -34.69
C THR A 6 19.26 -2.41 -33.40
N PHE A 7 20.58 -2.41 -33.55
CA PHE A 7 21.51 -2.57 -32.43
C PHE A 7 21.55 -1.36 -31.50
N THR A 8 21.62 -1.64 -30.20
CA THR A 8 21.94 -0.71 -29.11
C THR A 8 23.41 -0.28 -29.15
N VAL A 9 23.77 0.76 -28.40
CA VAL A 9 25.17 1.21 -28.28
C VAL A 9 26.04 0.12 -27.64
N LYS A 10 25.52 -0.60 -26.63
CA LYS A 10 26.23 -1.71 -25.97
C LYS A 10 26.56 -2.85 -26.95
N GLU A 11 25.59 -3.28 -27.76
CA GLU A 11 25.81 -4.36 -28.75
C GLU A 11 26.80 -3.93 -29.83
N LYS A 12 26.79 -2.66 -30.25
CA LYS A 12 27.77 -2.15 -31.22
C LYS A 12 29.18 -2.11 -30.64
N VAL A 13 29.34 -1.77 -29.36
CA VAL A 13 30.65 -1.79 -28.69
C VAL A 13 31.15 -3.22 -28.54
N ASP A 14 30.30 -4.18 -28.17
CA ASP A 14 30.67 -5.60 -28.12
C ASP A 14 31.18 -6.11 -29.48
N ILE A 15 30.48 -5.78 -30.57
CA ILE A 15 30.93 -6.12 -31.93
C ILE A 15 32.27 -5.45 -32.27
N ILE A 16 32.48 -4.19 -31.87
CA ILE A 16 33.76 -3.48 -32.11
C ILE A 16 34.90 -4.11 -31.31
N SER A 17 34.70 -4.42 -30.02
CA SER A 17 35.73 -5.04 -29.18
C SER A 17 36.12 -6.43 -29.68
N ARG A 18 35.18 -7.18 -30.24
CA ARG A 18 35.46 -8.48 -30.88
C ARG A 18 36.26 -8.35 -32.18
N LEU A 19 35.96 -7.32 -32.97
CA LEU A 19 36.76 -6.99 -34.16
C LEU A 19 38.17 -6.48 -33.81
N GLU A 20 38.34 -5.80 -32.67
CA GLU A 20 39.66 -5.39 -32.15
C GLU A 20 40.50 -6.58 -31.68
N ASN A 21 39.86 -7.68 -31.30
CA ASN A 21 40.51 -8.95 -30.94
C ASN A 21 40.69 -9.90 -32.15
N ASP A 22 40.75 -9.36 -33.37
CA ASP A 22 40.96 -10.08 -34.64
C ASP A 22 39.93 -11.18 -34.97
N GLU A 23 38.71 -11.10 -34.43
CA GLU A 23 37.63 -12.03 -34.78
C GLU A 23 37.12 -11.78 -36.22
N ASN A 24 36.83 -12.86 -36.96
CA ASN A 24 36.52 -12.77 -38.39
C ASN A 24 35.15 -12.12 -38.64
N ASN A 25 35.13 -11.10 -39.52
CA ASN A 25 33.91 -10.42 -39.98
C ASN A 25 32.81 -11.38 -40.46
N VAL A 26 33.17 -12.49 -41.11
CA VAL A 26 32.20 -13.47 -41.65
C VAL A 26 31.47 -14.20 -40.52
N ASP A 27 32.16 -14.50 -39.43
CA ASP A 27 31.59 -15.23 -38.30
C ASP A 27 30.68 -14.32 -37.47
N LEU A 28 31.08 -13.06 -37.30
CA LEU A 28 30.23 -12.03 -36.68
C LEU A 28 28.97 -11.74 -37.53
N CYS A 29 29.06 -11.74 -38.87
CA CYS A 29 27.89 -11.59 -39.73
C CYS A 29 26.88 -12.73 -39.53
N LYS A 30 27.36 -13.97 -39.40
CA LYS A 30 26.51 -15.15 -39.16
C LYS A 30 25.90 -15.13 -37.75
N GLN A 31 26.70 -14.79 -36.74
CA GLN A 31 26.27 -14.77 -35.34
C GLN A 31 25.18 -13.71 -35.09
N PHE A 32 25.35 -12.52 -35.63
CA PHE A 32 24.42 -11.40 -35.43
C PHE A 32 23.36 -11.29 -36.54
N GLY A 33 23.38 -12.17 -37.55
CA GLY A 33 22.40 -12.21 -38.63
C GLY A 33 22.38 -10.93 -39.48
N VAL A 34 23.55 -10.35 -39.76
CA VAL A 34 23.68 -9.06 -40.47
C VAL A 34 24.60 -9.11 -41.67
N SER A 35 24.41 -8.14 -42.58
CA SER A 35 25.26 -8.00 -43.75
C SER A 35 26.66 -7.51 -43.38
N HIS A 36 27.65 -7.92 -44.18
CA HIS A 36 29.03 -7.44 -44.08
C HIS A 36 29.15 -5.91 -44.12
N SER A 37 28.27 -5.24 -44.88
CA SER A 37 28.20 -3.78 -44.94
C SER A 37 27.81 -3.14 -43.60
N THR A 38 27.02 -3.83 -42.77
CA THR A 38 26.58 -3.34 -41.47
C THR A 38 27.73 -3.34 -40.47
N ILE A 39 28.47 -4.46 -40.39
CA ILE A 39 29.66 -4.59 -39.53
C ILE A 39 30.74 -3.59 -39.96
N SER A 40 31.02 -3.50 -41.26
CA SER A 40 31.98 -2.52 -41.80
C SER A 40 31.60 -1.07 -41.47
N THR A 41 30.30 -0.74 -41.48
CA THR A 41 29.81 0.61 -41.12
C THR A 41 29.96 0.90 -39.62
N MET A 42 29.77 -0.11 -38.76
CA MET A 42 30.02 0.03 -37.32
C MET A 42 31.50 0.28 -37.05
N TRP A 43 32.39 -0.49 -37.70
CA TRP A 43 33.84 -0.31 -37.60
C TRP A 43 34.31 1.08 -38.07
N LYS A 44 33.76 1.58 -39.18
CA LYS A 44 34.06 2.93 -39.69
C LYS A 44 33.62 4.03 -38.72
N ASN A 45 32.53 3.82 -37.96
CA ASN A 45 32.01 4.79 -37.00
C ASN A 45 32.46 4.51 -35.55
N ARG A 46 33.40 3.60 -35.32
CA ARG A 46 33.77 3.10 -33.99
C ARG A 46 34.12 4.18 -32.97
N ALA A 47 34.87 5.21 -33.38
CA ALA A 47 35.24 6.32 -32.50
C ALA A 47 34.02 7.07 -31.94
N LYS A 48 32.99 7.32 -32.77
CA LYS A 48 31.73 7.97 -32.33
C LYS A 48 30.89 7.07 -31.45
N ILE A 49 30.95 5.76 -31.68
CA ILE A 49 30.20 4.76 -30.89
C ILE A 49 30.84 4.60 -29.50
N MET A 50 32.17 4.52 -29.43
CA MET A 50 32.93 4.47 -28.17
C MET A 50 32.72 5.75 -27.34
N GLN A 51 32.76 6.93 -27.97
CA GLN A 51 32.46 8.19 -27.28
C GLN A 51 31.03 8.23 -26.70
N CYS A 52 30.04 7.69 -27.43
CA CYS A 52 28.67 7.57 -26.92
C CYS A 52 28.57 6.57 -25.75
N PHE A 53 29.40 5.53 -25.72
CA PHE A 53 29.46 4.54 -24.65
C PHE A 53 30.05 5.13 -23.36
N GLU A 54 31.16 5.87 -23.46
CA GLU A 54 31.79 6.57 -22.34
C GLU A 54 30.85 7.60 -21.68
N SER A 55 29.98 8.22 -22.47
CA SER A 55 28.93 9.15 -21.97
C SER A 55 27.73 8.47 -21.28
N LYS A 56 27.83 7.18 -20.91
CA LYS A 56 26.81 6.35 -20.20
C LYS A 56 25.46 6.17 -20.90
N SER A 57 25.33 6.49 -22.18
CA SER A 57 24.07 6.39 -22.95
C SER A 57 23.79 4.99 -23.53
N LEU A 58 23.79 3.97 -22.67
CA LEU A 58 23.89 2.55 -23.08
C LEU A 58 22.63 1.98 -23.78
N LYS A 59 21.43 2.52 -23.49
CA LYS A 59 20.15 2.01 -24.01
C LYS A 59 19.63 2.72 -25.27
N ILE A 60 20.34 3.74 -25.77
CA ILE A 60 19.85 4.59 -26.86
C ILE A 60 20.08 3.92 -28.23
N LYS A 61 19.00 3.71 -29.02
CA LYS A 61 19.08 3.08 -30.36
C LYS A 61 19.52 4.04 -31.49
N LYS A 62 19.30 5.36 -31.32
CA LYS A 62 19.74 6.44 -32.23
C LYS A 62 20.04 7.70 -31.43
N ASN A 63 21.27 8.22 -31.53
CA ASN A 63 21.62 9.53 -30.99
C ASN A 63 21.13 10.61 -31.97
N ARG A 64 19.97 11.21 -31.71
CA ARG A 64 19.50 12.40 -32.42
C ARG A 64 19.79 13.59 -31.51
N ASN A 65 20.67 14.48 -31.95
CA ASN A 65 20.91 15.73 -31.24
C ASN A 65 19.59 16.52 -31.15
N PRO A 66 19.24 17.07 -29.97
CA PRO A 66 18.06 17.91 -29.83
C PRO A 66 18.16 19.15 -30.73
N THR A 67 17.02 19.52 -31.32
CA THR A 67 16.89 20.73 -32.15
C THR A 67 17.27 22.02 -31.40
N HIS A 68 17.20 22.02 -30.06
CA HIS A 68 17.56 23.16 -29.19
C HIS A 68 18.44 22.69 -28.02
N GLN A 69 19.67 22.29 -28.34
CA GLN A 69 20.63 21.75 -27.37
C GLN A 69 21.09 22.78 -26.32
N ASP A 70 21.07 24.05 -26.69
CA ASP A 70 21.32 25.20 -25.82
C ASP A 70 20.32 25.29 -24.66
N ILE A 71 19.01 25.20 -24.97
CA ILE A 71 17.95 25.22 -23.95
C ILE A 71 18.07 24.01 -23.02
N GLU A 72 18.39 22.86 -23.59
CA GLU A 72 18.54 21.60 -22.86
C GLU A 72 19.72 21.62 -21.86
N ASN A 73 20.88 22.12 -22.29
CA ASN A 73 22.06 22.23 -21.43
C ASN A 73 21.79 23.17 -20.24
N VAL A 74 21.20 24.34 -20.50
CA VAL A 74 20.89 25.33 -19.44
C VAL A 74 19.84 24.77 -18.48
N LEU A 75 18.83 24.07 -19.00
CA LEU A 75 17.80 23.42 -18.17
C LEU A 75 18.39 22.32 -17.29
N LEU A 76 19.35 21.53 -17.80
CA LEU A 76 20.02 20.49 -17.03
C LEU A 76 20.89 21.06 -15.90
N VAL A 77 21.66 22.14 -16.17
CA VAL A 77 22.46 22.82 -15.15
C VAL A 77 21.55 23.36 -14.04
N TRP A 78 20.45 24.02 -14.42
CA TRP A 78 19.47 24.51 -13.46
C TRP A 78 18.84 23.37 -12.65
N PHE A 79 18.45 22.27 -13.30
CA PHE A 79 17.87 21.10 -12.64
C PHE A 79 18.83 20.54 -11.58
N LYS A 80 20.12 20.38 -11.91
CA LYS A 80 21.14 19.91 -10.96
C LYS A 80 21.30 20.86 -9.77
N ALA A 81 21.35 22.18 -10.00
CA ALA A 81 21.48 23.18 -8.95
C ALA A 81 20.27 23.22 -8.00
N GLN A 82 19.06 23.03 -8.52
CA GLN A 82 17.85 22.95 -7.70
C GLN A 82 17.78 21.63 -6.90
N ARG A 83 18.21 20.52 -7.52
CA ARG A 83 18.29 19.22 -6.83
C ARG A 83 19.36 19.20 -5.73
N SER A 84 20.47 19.91 -5.89
CA SER A 84 21.48 20.04 -4.81
C SER A 84 20.97 20.84 -3.61
N GLN A 85 19.91 21.63 -3.79
CA GLN A 85 19.20 22.34 -2.71
C GLN A 85 17.95 21.58 -2.23
N ASN A 86 17.80 20.31 -2.63
CA ASN A 86 16.65 19.46 -2.33
C ASN A 86 15.28 19.99 -2.78
N VAL A 87 15.25 20.95 -3.70
CA VAL A 87 13.99 21.50 -4.22
C VAL A 87 13.27 20.42 -5.05
N PRO A 88 11.99 20.13 -4.78
CA PRO A 88 11.20 19.22 -5.60
C PRO A 88 10.83 19.89 -6.93
N ILE A 89 11.12 19.22 -8.04
CA ILE A 89 10.92 19.78 -9.38
C ILE A 89 9.88 18.93 -10.12
N SER A 90 8.71 19.50 -10.37
CA SER A 90 7.64 18.84 -11.11
C SER A 90 7.82 18.98 -12.62
N GLY A 91 7.16 18.12 -13.39
CA GLY A 91 7.12 18.19 -14.86
C GLY A 91 6.66 19.56 -15.39
N PRO A 92 5.54 20.13 -14.90
CA PRO A 92 5.09 21.47 -15.28
C PRO A 92 6.08 22.58 -14.95
N LEU A 93 6.75 22.51 -13.79
CA LEU A 93 7.79 23.48 -13.42
C LEU A 93 8.97 23.43 -14.39
N LEU A 94 9.37 22.22 -14.79
CA LEU A 94 10.43 22.00 -15.76
C LEU A 94 10.06 22.53 -17.16
N GLN A 95 8.79 22.43 -17.56
CA GLN A 95 8.27 22.99 -18.81
C GLN A 95 8.34 24.52 -18.82
N GLU A 96 7.82 25.16 -17.77
CA GLU A 96 7.83 26.61 -17.66
C GLU A 96 9.26 27.15 -17.59
N LYS A 97 10.16 26.45 -16.89
CA LYS A 97 11.56 26.84 -16.86
C LYS A 97 12.26 26.71 -18.21
N ALA A 98 11.95 25.66 -18.98
CA ALA A 98 12.46 25.51 -20.34
C ALA A 98 11.97 26.64 -21.26
N ASN A 99 10.68 27.00 -21.18
CA ASN A 99 10.11 28.14 -21.90
C ASN A 99 10.76 29.47 -21.49
N HIS A 100 11.04 29.64 -20.19
CA HIS A 100 11.73 30.82 -19.68
C HIS A 100 13.15 30.95 -20.26
N PHE A 101 13.93 29.88 -20.26
CA PHE A 101 15.27 29.88 -20.88
C PHE A 101 15.21 30.12 -22.39
N ALA A 102 14.19 29.61 -23.08
CA ALA A 102 13.97 29.90 -24.48
C ALA A 102 13.78 31.40 -24.75
N ARG A 103 12.97 32.08 -23.93
CA ARG A 103 12.78 33.54 -24.03
C ARG A 103 14.07 34.30 -23.78
N GLN A 104 14.85 33.90 -22.77
CA GLN A 104 16.13 34.54 -22.45
C GLN A 104 17.19 34.34 -23.54
N LEU A 105 17.15 33.21 -24.25
CA LEU A 105 18.05 32.90 -25.36
C LEU A 105 17.53 33.42 -26.71
N GLY A 106 16.43 34.18 -26.73
CA GLY A 106 15.85 34.76 -27.95
C GLY A 106 15.17 33.74 -28.88
N LYS A 107 14.82 32.56 -28.38
CA LYS A 107 14.20 31.47 -29.15
C LYS A 107 12.68 31.51 -29.03
N THR A 108 12.06 32.42 -29.79
CA THR A 108 10.62 32.68 -29.76
C THR A 108 9.78 31.61 -30.46
N ASP A 109 10.41 30.76 -31.27
CA ASP A 109 9.85 29.61 -31.96
C ASP A 109 9.75 28.35 -31.08
N PHE A 110 10.44 28.35 -29.94
CA PHE A 110 10.43 27.22 -29.01
C PHE A 110 9.24 27.27 -28.07
N LYS A 111 8.44 26.20 -28.08
CA LYS A 111 7.43 25.90 -27.06
C LYS A 111 7.71 24.52 -26.48
N CYS A 112 8.01 24.49 -25.19
CA CYS A 112 8.25 23.24 -24.48
C CYS A 112 6.94 22.43 -24.41
N SER A 113 6.94 21.26 -25.06
CA SER A 113 5.83 20.32 -25.01
C SER A 113 6.09 19.22 -23.98
N GLU A 114 5.04 18.53 -23.54
CA GLU A 114 5.14 17.33 -22.70
C GLU A 114 6.07 16.27 -23.30
N SER A 115 6.01 16.10 -24.63
CA SER A 115 6.87 15.17 -25.36
C SER A 115 8.34 15.59 -25.35
N TRP A 116 8.64 16.90 -25.34
CA TRP A 116 10.01 17.40 -25.26
C TRP A 116 10.61 17.12 -23.88
N ILE A 117 9.86 17.38 -22.80
CA ILE A 117 10.27 17.06 -21.43
C ILE A 117 10.41 15.56 -21.19
N TYR A 118 9.50 14.74 -21.74
CA TYR A 118 9.63 13.30 -21.68
C TYR A 118 10.97 12.83 -22.28
N ARG A 119 11.35 13.35 -23.45
CA ARG A 119 12.62 13.03 -24.11
C ARG A 119 13.84 13.61 -23.39
N PHE A 120 13.73 14.79 -22.79
CA PHE A 120 14.76 15.38 -21.93
C PHE A 120 15.07 14.46 -20.75
N ARG A 121 14.03 14.02 -20.02
CA ARG A 121 14.18 13.11 -18.89
C ARG A 121 14.85 11.79 -19.28
N GLN A 122 14.42 11.20 -20.39
CA GLN A 122 14.99 9.94 -20.89
C GLN A 122 16.47 10.06 -21.32
N ARG A 123 16.93 11.25 -21.73
CA ARG A 123 18.33 11.47 -22.15
C ARG A 123 19.27 11.77 -21.01
N HIS A 124 18.73 12.19 -19.86
CA HIS A 124 19.50 12.53 -18.67
C HIS A 124 19.22 11.60 -17.49
N ASP A 125 18.58 10.45 -17.75
CA ASP A 125 18.20 9.45 -16.74
C ASP A 125 17.42 10.04 -15.55
N ILE A 126 16.58 11.04 -15.82
CA ILE A 126 15.75 11.68 -14.79
C ILE A 126 14.45 10.88 -14.63
N VAL A 127 14.37 10.16 -13.52
CA VAL A 127 13.18 9.40 -13.12
C VAL A 127 12.29 10.23 -12.19
N VAL A 128 10.99 9.94 -12.20
CA VAL A 128 10.05 10.53 -11.23
C VAL A 128 10.18 9.76 -9.93
N GLY A 129 10.57 10.45 -8.85
CA GLY A 129 10.55 9.91 -7.49
C GLY A 129 9.51 10.63 -6.64
N LYS A 130 8.95 9.93 -5.65
CA LYS A 130 8.08 10.53 -4.63
C LYS A 130 8.95 11.33 -3.67
N VAL A 131 8.56 12.56 -3.37
CA VAL A 131 9.24 13.39 -2.37
C VAL A 131 8.79 12.88 -1.00
N CYS A 132 9.66 12.17 -0.28
CA CYS A 132 9.43 11.83 1.13
C CYS A 132 9.81 13.05 1.97
N GLY A 133 8.81 13.66 2.61
CA GLY A 133 8.91 14.99 3.23
C GLY A 133 9.70 15.08 4.53
N GLU A 134 10.13 13.96 5.12
CA GLU A 134 10.63 13.96 6.51
C GLU A 134 12.09 13.50 6.66
N ALA A 135 12.63 12.77 5.69
CA ALA A 135 13.98 12.19 5.77
C ALA A 135 15.12 13.22 5.79
N ALA A 136 14.86 14.49 5.47
CA ALA A 136 15.89 15.52 5.38
C ALA A 136 16.28 16.15 6.74
N SER A 137 15.48 15.93 7.80
CA SER A 137 15.66 16.59 9.10
C SER A 137 16.44 15.75 10.13
N VAL A 138 16.72 14.47 9.82
CA VAL A 138 17.44 13.58 10.73
C VAL A 138 18.73 13.10 10.07
N SER A 139 19.84 13.18 10.80
CA SER A 139 21.07 12.55 10.34
C SER A 139 20.93 11.02 10.51
N GLN A 140 21.26 10.25 9.49
CA GLN A 140 21.29 8.77 9.58
C GLN A 140 22.06 8.28 10.81
N ASN A 141 23.06 9.06 11.23
CA ASN A 141 23.86 8.83 12.43
C ASN A 141 23.04 8.87 13.73
N ASP A 142 22.01 9.71 13.84
CA ASP A 142 21.15 9.76 15.04
C ASP A 142 20.25 8.52 15.14
N CYS A 143 19.71 8.08 14.00
CA CYS A 143 18.97 6.81 13.91
C CYS A 143 19.85 5.62 14.32
N ASP A 144 21.05 5.53 13.73
CA ASP A 144 21.99 4.44 14.00
C ASP A 144 22.47 4.46 15.45
N ASN A 145 22.71 5.64 16.02
CA ASN A 145 23.10 5.78 17.43
C ASN A 145 21.97 5.34 18.36
N TRP A 146 20.73 5.72 18.09
CA TRP A 146 19.58 5.27 18.88
C TRP A 146 19.39 3.75 18.81
N LEU A 147 19.47 3.17 17.61
CA LEU A 147 19.39 1.73 17.39
C LEU A 147 20.50 0.95 18.12
N ARG A 148 21.70 1.54 18.24
CA ARG A 148 22.85 0.91 18.92
C ARG A 148 22.86 1.09 20.43
N THR A 149 22.36 2.22 20.95
CA THR A 149 22.57 2.59 22.35
C THR A 149 21.31 2.60 23.20
N VAL A 150 20.15 2.94 22.61
CA VAL A 150 18.89 3.12 23.33
C VAL A 150 17.97 1.92 23.14
N LEU A 151 17.79 1.47 21.89
CA LEU A 151 16.89 0.35 21.59
C LEU A 151 17.25 -0.92 22.39
N PRO A 152 18.52 -1.38 22.48
CA PRO A 152 18.86 -2.59 23.20
C PRO A 152 18.56 -2.49 24.71
N LYS A 153 18.74 -1.31 25.30
CA LYS A 153 18.41 -1.04 26.71
C LYS A 153 16.90 -0.96 26.94
N LEU A 154 16.15 -0.46 25.97
CA LEU A 154 14.69 -0.38 26.06
C LEU A 154 14.04 -1.76 26.02
N THR A 155 14.56 -2.63 25.15
CA THR A 155 14.06 -3.99 24.91
C THR A 155 14.72 -5.04 25.81
N GLU A 156 15.64 -4.66 26.70
CA GLU A 156 16.27 -5.56 27.66
C GLU A 156 15.21 -6.25 28.53
N GLY A 157 15.25 -7.58 28.60
CA GLY A 157 14.29 -8.40 29.34
C GLY A 157 12.96 -8.67 28.62
N TYR A 158 12.81 -8.24 27.37
CA TYR A 158 11.67 -8.58 26.50
C TYR A 158 12.08 -9.58 25.42
N THR A 159 11.21 -10.54 25.12
CA THR A 159 11.35 -11.41 23.95
C THR A 159 10.81 -10.75 22.68
N ASP A 160 11.16 -11.23 21.49
CA ASP A 160 10.66 -10.68 20.21
C ASP A 160 9.12 -10.68 20.13
N SER A 161 8.46 -11.67 20.73
CA SER A 161 6.99 -11.72 20.84
C SER A 161 6.37 -10.64 21.77
N GLN A 162 7.19 -9.96 22.57
CA GLN A 162 6.81 -8.91 23.51
C GLN A 162 7.25 -7.51 23.06
N ILE A 163 8.02 -7.39 21.98
CA ILE A 163 8.40 -6.12 21.38
C ILE A 163 7.36 -5.80 20.30
N TRP A 164 6.58 -4.74 20.52
CA TRP A 164 5.51 -4.32 19.62
C TRP A 164 5.80 -2.94 19.03
N ASN A 165 5.40 -2.76 17.79
CA ASN A 165 5.31 -1.45 17.15
C ASN A 165 3.87 -1.20 16.70
N ALA A 166 3.44 0.06 16.71
CA ALA A 166 2.15 0.51 16.22
C ALA A 166 2.30 1.80 15.43
N ASP A 167 1.42 1.99 14.45
CA ASP A 167 1.26 3.25 13.71
C ASP A 167 -0.12 3.34 13.06
N GLU A 168 -0.53 4.55 12.68
CA GLU A 168 -1.80 4.83 12.00
C GLU A 168 -1.65 5.07 10.51
N THR A 169 -2.57 4.50 9.74
CA THR A 169 -2.63 4.79 8.31
C THR A 169 -4.01 5.21 7.83
N GLY A 170 -4.05 6.19 6.92
CA GLY A 170 -5.26 6.57 6.22
C GLY A 170 -5.54 5.63 5.04
N LEU A 171 -6.81 5.28 4.82
CA LEU A 171 -7.25 4.47 3.69
C LEU A 171 -8.50 5.08 3.05
N PHE A 172 -8.46 5.32 1.74
CA PHE A 172 -9.67 5.60 0.97
C PHE A 172 -10.32 4.29 0.53
N PHE A 173 -11.21 3.75 1.35
CA PHE A 173 -11.74 2.38 1.17
C PHE A 173 -12.71 2.23 -0.01
N LYS A 174 -13.27 3.34 -0.54
CA LYS A 174 -14.12 3.37 -1.74
C LYS A 174 -13.37 3.75 -3.01
N LEU A 175 -12.05 3.99 -2.93
CA LEU A 175 -11.29 4.51 -4.05
C LEU A 175 -11.06 3.43 -5.10
N THR A 176 -11.69 3.56 -6.27
CA THR A 176 -11.49 2.67 -7.42
C THR A 176 -10.32 3.12 -8.29
N PRO A 177 -9.78 2.26 -9.17
CA PRO A 177 -8.76 2.66 -10.14
C PRO A 177 -9.24 3.81 -11.02
N ASP A 178 -8.39 4.83 -11.21
CA ASP A 178 -8.72 6.10 -11.88
C ASP A 178 -8.43 6.10 -13.39
N ARG A 179 -7.74 5.06 -13.89
CA ARG A 179 -7.41 4.90 -15.30
C ARG A 179 -8.21 3.76 -15.92
N THR A 180 -8.91 4.08 -17.01
CA THR A 180 -9.65 3.11 -17.81
C THR A 180 -8.95 2.87 -19.15
N LEU A 181 -8.90 1.62 -19.59
CA LEU A 181 -8.49 1.26 -20.94
C LEU A 181 -9.64 1.60 -21.88
N LYS A 182 -9.37 2.43 -22.90
CA LYS A 182 -10.38 2.90 -23.85
C LYS A 182 -10.01 2.57 -25.28
N PHE A 183 -11.01 2.37 -26.14
CA PHE A 183 -10.74 2.24 -27.56
C PHE A 183 -10.32 3.60 -28.14
N LYS A 184 -9.47 3.55 -29.16
CA LYS A 184 -8.95 4.75 -29.82
C LYS A 184 -10.10 5.54 -30.45
N GLY A 185 -10.41 6.71 -29.90
CA GLY A 185 -11.51 7.57 -30.35
C GLY A 185 -12.64 7.75 -29.34
N GLU A 186 -12.65 6.95 -28.26
CA GLU A 186 -13.65 7.09 -27.20
C GLU A 186 -13.29 8.24 -26.23
N LYS A 187 -14.31 9.05 -25.93
CA LYS A 187 -14.26 10.01 -24.82
C LYS A 187 -14.61 9.27 -23.54
N CYS A 188 -13.65 9.15 -22.63
CA CYS A 188 -13.94 8.67 -21.28
C CYS A 188 -14.54 9.83 -20.49
N THR A 189 -15.79 9.66 -20.08
CA THR A 189 -16.48 10.54 -19.14
C THR A 189 -17.00 9.68 -18.00
N GLY A 190 -16.33 9.68 -16.85
CA GLY A 190 -16.81 8.96 -15.67
C GLY A 190 -15.75 8.70 -14.62
N GLY A 191 -16.15 8.84 -13.35
CA GLY A 191 -15.37 8.47 -12.16
C GLY A 191 -14.98 9.65 -11.27
N LYS A 192 -15.90 10.13 -10.40
CA LYS A 192 -15.49 10.98 -9.27
C LYS A 192 -14.81 10.06 -8.25
N LEU A 193 -13.53 10.31 -7.95
CA LEU A 193 -12.83 9.56 -6.91
C LEU A 193 -13.54 9.76 -5.57
N SER A 194 -14.05 8.68 -4.97
CA SER A 194 -14.56 8.75 -3.61
C SER A 194 -13.38 8.96 -2.67
N LYS A 195 -13.40 10.10 -1.96
CA LYS A 195 -12.41 10.49 -0.95
C LYS A 195 -12.86 10.09 0.46
N ASP A 196 -13.77 9.12 0.55
CA ASP A 196 -14.24 8.62 1.84
C ASP A 196 -13.12 7.85 2.52
N ARG A 197 -12.65 8.41 3.63
CA ARG A 197 -11.49 7.93 4.38
C ARG A 197 -11.88 7.30 5.70
N ILE A 198 -11.06 6.35 6.10
CA ILE A 198 -10.97 5.82 7.45
C ILE A 198 -9.51 5.85 7.91
N THR A 199 -9.30 5.94 9.22
CA THR A 199 -7.98 5.76 9.82
C THR A 199 -7.91 4.39 10.45
N VAL A 200 -6.81 3.67 10.19
CA VAL A 200 -6.60 2.30 10.63
C VAL A 200 -5.29 2.23 11.41
N PRO A 201 -5.36 2.27 12.75
CA PRO A 201 -4.22 1.94 13.60
C PRO A 201 -3.90 0.45 13.50
N VAL A 202 -2.65 0.15 13.19
CA VAL A 202 -2.12 -1.20 13.05
C VAL A 202 -1.04 -1.42 14.11
N ALA A 203 -0.97 -2.63 14.65
CA ALA A 203 0.07 -3.00 15.61
C ALA A 203 0.48 -4.46 15.43
N SER A 204 1.78 -4.72 15.53
CA SER A 204 2.34 -6.07 15.45
C SER A 204 3.57 -6.24 16.33
N SER A 205 3.80 -7.48 16.80
CA SER A 205 5.04 -7.84 17.47
C SER A 205 6.16 -8.11 16.46
N MET A 206 7.41 -8.07 16.93
CA MET A 206 8.58 -8.43 16.16
C MET A 206 8.52 -9.90 15.68
N GLU A 207 7.89 -10.79 16.45
CA GLU A 207 7.65 -12.19 16.07
C GLU A 207 6.55 -12.37 15.00
N GLY A 208 5.81 -11.30 14.66
CA GLY A 208 4.74 -11.35 13.67
C GLY A 208 3.33 -11.60 14.23
N GLU A 209 3.15 -11.52 15.55
CA GLU A 209 1.81 -11.50 16.16
C GLU A 209 1.11 -10.19 15.80
N LYS A 210 -0.15 -10.27 15.37
CA LYS A 210 -0.92 -9.12 14.88
C LYS A 210 -2.00 -8.73 15.88
N ARG A 211 -2.13 -7.45 16.20
CA ARG A 211 -3.26 -6.95 17.01
C ARG A 211 -4.53 -6.94 16.14
N LYS A 212 -5.68 -7.18 16.77
CA LYS A 212 -7.00 -6.94 16.13
C LYS A 212 -7.09 -5.45 15.76
N LEU A 213 -7.44 -5.16 14.50
CA LEU A 213 -7.49 -3.80 13.96
C LEU A 213 -8.48 -2.91 14.73
N LEU A 214 -8.13 -1.63 14.80
CA LEU A 214 -9.07 -0.55 15.07
C LEU A 214 -9.41 0.14 13.74
N VAL A 215 -10.66 0.54 13.57
CA VAL A 215 -11.09 1.40 12.44
C VAL A 215 -11.76 2.64 13.00
N ILE A 216 -11.28 3.81 12.59
CA ILE A 216 -11.85 5.10 12.95
C ILE A 216 -12.57 5.67 11.72
N GLY A 217 -13.89 5.77 11.81
CA GLY A 217 -14.73 6.39 10.79
C GLY A 217 -15.27 7.76 11.20
N LYS A 218 -16.02 8.40 10.30
CA LYS A 218 -16.68 9.69 10.58
C LYS A 218 -17.91 9.55 11.48
N ALA A 219 -18.78 8.61 11.14
CA ALA A 219 -20.04 8.39 11.83
C ALA A 219 -19.89 7.39 12.98
N LYS A 220 -20.48 7.70 14.14
CA LYS A 220 -20.49 6.79 15.31
C LYS A 220 -21.27 5.50 15.06
N LYS A 221 -22.36 5.59 14.29
CA LYS A 221 -23.20 4.46 13.87
C LYS A 221 -23.56 4.62 12.38
N PRO A 222 -22.68 4.23 11.45
CA PRO A 222 -23.00 4.20 10.02
C PRO A 222 -24.28 3.41 9.76
N ARG A 223 -25.08 3.82 8.76
CA ARG A 223 -26.36 3.16 8.42
C ARG A 223 -26.18 1.66 8.12
N CYS A 224 -25.07 1.26 7.51
CA CYS A 224 -24.75 -0.14 7.21
C CYS A 224 -24.45 -0.98 8.47
N PHE A 225 -24.29 -0.38 9.65
CA PHE A 225 -24.16 -1.11 10.93
C PHE A 225 -25.52 -1.45 11.53
N LYS A 226 -26.64 -1.02 10.92
CA LYS A 226 -27.98 -1.38 11.38
C LYS A 226 -28.11 -2.91 11.38
N ASN A 227 -28.46 -3.47 12.55
CA ASN A 227 -28.58 -4.91 12.81
C ASN A 227 -27.26 -5.71 12.83
N VAL A 228 -26.10 -5.06 12.74
CA VAL A 228 -24.80 -5.72 12.94
C VAL A 228 -24.58 -5.91 14.43
N LYS A 229 -24.41 -7.16 14.87
CA LYS A 229 -24.23 -7.51 16.29
C LYS A 229 -22.78 -7.46 16.74
N THR A 230 -21.86 -7.83 15.86
CA THR A 230 -20.43 -7.98 16.15
C THR A 230 -19.63 -7.60 14.92
N LEU A 231 -18.57 -6.82 15.11
CA LEU A 231 -17.61 -6.47 14.07
C LEU A 231 -16.29 -7.25 14.27
N PRO A 232 -15.60 -7.62 13.18
CA PRO A 232 -14.29 -8.28 13.25
C PRO A 232 -13.18 -7.34 13.74
N VAL A 233 -13.43 -6.03 13.76
CA VAL A 233 -12.54 -4.97 14.22
C VAL A 233 -13.11 -4.29 15.46
N ASP A 234 -12.28 -3.53 16.17
CA ASP A 234 -12.79 -2.49 17.07
C ASP A 234 -13.13 -1.25 16.22
N TYR A 235 -14.18 -0.52 16.59
CA TYR A 235 -14.64 0.66 15.82
C TYR A 235 -14.81 1.86 16.74
N GLU A 236 -14.22 2.98 16.35
CA GLU A 236 -14.38 4.29 16.99
C GLU A 236 -14.78 5.32 15.94
N ALA A 237 -15.26 6.48 16.38
CA ALA A 237 -15.65 7.53 15.45
C ALA A 237 -15.16 8.90 15.89
N ASN A 238 -14.74 9.68 14.90
CA ASN A 238 -14.32 11.06 15.03
C ASN A 238 -14.78 11.79 13.76
N LYS A 239 -15.28 13.03 13.83
CA LYS A 239 -15.84 13.74 12.66
C LYS A 239 -14.87 13.85 11.48
N LYS A 240 -13.56 13.94 11.76
CA LYS A 240 -12.50 13.96 10.74
C LYS A 240 -11.96 12.57 10.39
N ALA A 241 -12.44 11.52 11.06
CA ALA A 241 -11.92 10.16 11.05
C ALA A 241 -10.44 10.10 11.47
N TRP A 242 -10.05 10.93 12.45
CA TRP A 242 -8.68 11.03 12.94
C TRP A 242 -8.48 10.29 14.26
N MET A 243 -7.23 9.86 14.48
CA MET A 243 -6.78 9.43 15.80
C MET A 243 -6.63 10.67 16.71
N THR A 244 -7.04 10.52 17.96
CA THR A 244 -7.00 11.56 19.00
C THR A 244 -6.39 10.97 20.27
N SER A 245 -5.85 11.81 21.13
CA SER A 245 -5.24 11.39 22.40
C SER A 245 -6.21 10.60 23.28
N GLU A 246 -7.50 10.95 23.26
CA GLU A 246 -8.56 10.28 24.01
C GLU A 246 -8.85 8.87 23.44
N ILE A 247 -8.95 8.75 22.12
CA ILE A 247 -9.15 7.45 21.45
C ILE A 247 -7.94 6.56 21.70
N PHE A 248 -6.73 7.10 21.53
CA PHE A 248 -5.48 6.38 21.75
C PHE A 248 -5.38 5.86 23.19
N GLU A 249 -5.61 6.72 24.19
CA GLU A 249 -5.58 6.32 25.60
C GLU A 249 -6.62 5.24 25.93
N LYS A 250 -7.86 5.42 25.44
CA LYS A 250 -8.94 4.44 25.63
C LYS A 250 -8.55 3.07 25.07
N VAL A 251 -8.02 3.03 23.85
CA VAL A 251 -7.61 1.80 23.17
C VAL A 251 -6.44 1.14 23.90
N LEU A 252 -5.45 1.93 24.33
CA LEU A 252 -4.27 1.41 25.01
C LEU A 252 -4.60 0.86 26.41
N ARG A 253 -5.49 1.52 27.17
CA ARG A 253 -5.96 1.01 28.48
C ARG A 253 -6.77 -0.28 28.35
N LYS A 254 -7.58 -0.41 27.30
CA LYS A 254 -8.28 -1.67 26.97
C LYS A 254 -7.25 -2.77 26.69
N TRP A 255 -6.24 -2.48 25.88
CA TRP A 255 -5.20 -3.45 25.57
C TRP A 255 -4.37 -3.86 26.80
N ASP A 256 -4.00 -2.91 27.67
CA ASP A 256 -3.30 -3.19 28.93
C ASP A 256 -4.11 -4.14 29.83
N SER A 257 -5.43 -3.94 29.91
CA SER A 257 -6.33 -4.81 30.67
C SER A 257 -6.42 -6.22 30.08
N GLU A 258 -6.44 -6.35 28.75
CA GLU A 258 -6.41 -7.65 28.06
C GLU A 258 -5.10 -8.40 28.33
N LEU A 259 -3.97 -7.70 28.24
CA LEU A 259 -2.65 -8.26 28.53
C LEU A 259 -2.52 -8.69 29.98
N ARG A 260 -3.09 -7.93 30.92
CA ARG A 260 -3.16 -8.30 32.33
C ARG A 260 -3.91 -9.61 32.53
N ARG A 261 -5.05 -9.79 31.86
CA ARG A 261 -5.84 -11.04 31.90
C ARG A 261 -5.07 -12.24 31.34
N HIS A 262 -4.17 -11.99 30.38
CA HIS A 262 -3.31 -13.02 29.79
C HIS A 262 -1.94 -13.17 30.49
N ASN A 263 -1.69 -12.42 31.58
CA ASN A 263 -0.40 -12.35 32.26
C ASN A 263 0.79 -12.08 31.30
N LYS A 264 0.56 -11.27 30.26
CA LYS A 264 1.56 -10.89 29.26
C LYS A 264 2.02 -9.46 29.53
N LYS A 265 3.33 -9.22 29.41
CA LYS A 265 3.91 -7.86 29.44
C LYS A 265 4.56 -7.59 28.10
N ILE A 266 4.42 -6.37 27.61
CA ILE A 266 4.98 -5.94 26.32
C ILE A 266 5.63 -4.57 26.45
N ILE A 267 6.55 -4.28 25.54
CA ILE A 267 6.98 -2.92 25.22
C ILE A 267 6.34 -2.51 23.90
N LEU A 268 5.67 -1.36 23.88
CA LEU A 268 5.06 -0.78 22.70
C LEU A 268 5.87 0.45 22.30
N ILE A 269 6.49 0.39 21.12
CA ILE A 269 7.31 1.45 20.54
C ILE A 269 6.50 2.15 19.45
N ILE A 270 6.33 3.46 19.54
CA ILE A 270 5.53 4.28 18.62
C ILE A 270 6.26 5.57 18.26
N ASP A 271 5.80 6.27 17.23
CA ASP A 271 6.30 7.58 16.86
C ASP A 271 5.94 8.67 17.89
N ASN A 272 6.59 9.83 17.76
CA ASN A 272 6.33 10.98 18.61
C ASN A 272 5.27 11.89 17.96
N CYS A 273 4.01 11.46 18.05
CA CYS A 273 2.84 12.18 17.56
C CYS A 273 2.09 12.88 18.71
N PRO A 274 1.52 14.08 18.54
CA PRO A 274 0.66 14.71 19.55
C PRO A 274 -0.53 13.85 20.00
N ALA A 275 -1.05 13.01 19.10
CA ALA A 275 -2.10 12.05 19.41
C ALA A 275 -1.64 10.91 20.34
N HIS A 276 -0.34 10.79 20.60
CA HIS A 276 0.30 9.77 21.45
C HIS A 276 0.77 10.38 22.77
N PRO A 277 -0.14 10.72 23.70
CA PRO A 277 0.25 11.28 24.98
C PRO A 277 1.03 10.26 25.81
N HIS A 278 1.85 10.76 26.73
CA HIS A 278 2.40 9.92 27.79
C HIS A 278 1.28 9.45 28.73
N ILE A 279 0.92 8.16 28.61
CA ILE A 279 -0.15 7.57 29.43
C ILE A 279 0.45 7.01 30.73
N GLN A 280 -0.02 7.54 31.86
CA GLN A 280 0.38 7.05 33.17
C GLN A 280 -0.46 5.84 33.60
N LYS A 281 0.10 5.03 34.53
CA LYS A 281 -0.55 3.90 35.21
C LYS A 281 -0.90 2.69 34.32
N LEU A 282 -0.13 2.45 33.25
CA LEU A 282 -0.17 1.17 32.53
C LEU A 282 0.64 0.13 33.33
N THR A 283 0.14 -1.10 33.45
CA THR A 283 0.80 -2.14 34.27
C THR A 283 1.52 -3.21 33.44
N ASN A 284 1.02 -3.46 32.23
CA ASN A 284 1.44 -4.54 31.36
C ASN A 284 2.03 -4.02 30.03
N ILE A 285 1.76 -2.76 29.68
CA ILE A 285 2.38 -2.07 28.54
C ILE A 285 3.41 -1.06 29.04
N LYS A 286 4.67 -1.23 28.62
CA LYS A 286 5.70 -0.18 28.69
C LYS A 286 5.64 0.62 27.40
N LEU A 287 5.20 1.87 27.46
CA LEU A 287 5.13 2.75 26.30
C LEU A 287 6.49 3.42 26.08
N ALA A 288 7.04 3.32 24.87
CA ALA A 288 8.29 3.92 24.45
C ALA A 288 8.12 4.66 23.13
N PHE A 289 8.92 5.70 22.92
CA PHE A 289 8.79 6.60 21.77
C PHE A 289 10.07 6.55 20.92
N LEU A 290 9.89 6.53 19.61
CA LEU A 290 10.97 6.71 18.65
C LEU A 290 11.50 8.16 18.75
N PRO A 291 12.78 8.39 18.39
CA PRO A 291 13.30 9.74 18.28
C PRO A 291 12.49 10.57 17.28
N PRO A 292 12.36 11.89 17.50
CA PRO A 292 11.62 12.75 16.59
C PRO A 292 12.10 12.62 15.14
N ASN A 293 11.17 12.68 14.19
CA ASN A 293 11.41 12.66 12.74
C ASN A 293 12.12 11.38 12.19
N THR A 294 12.14 10.28 12.95
CA THR A 294 12.78 9.01 12.51
C THR A 294 11.82 7.99 11.92
N THR A 295 10.52 8.27 11.94
CA THR A 295 9.43 7.38 11.53
C THR A 295 9.70 6.71 10.19
N SER A 296 10.03 7.50 9.15
CA SER A 296 10.29 6.97 7.82
C SER A 296 11.48 6.01 7.71
N VAL A 297 12.39 5.99 8.69
CA VAL A 297 13.64 5.23 8.66
C VAL A 297 13.60 4.01 9.58
N ILE A 298 13.11 4.18 10.81
CA ILE A 298 13.23 3.15 11.85
C ILE A 298 11.91 2.62 12.39
N GLN A 299 10.74 3.11 11.92
CA GLN A 299 9.45 2.56 12.33
C GLN A 299 9.13 1.26 11.55
N PRO A 300 9.11 0.07 12.18
CA PRO A 300 8.90 -1.20 11.49
C PRO A 300 7.62 -1.27 10.66
N ILE A 301 6.52 -0.72 11.16
CA ILE A 301 5.23 -0.77 10.47
C ILE A 301 5.22 0.00 9.15
N ASP A 302 6.04 1.06 9.05
CA ASP A 302 6.24 1.81 7.82
C ASP A 302 7.22 1.15 6.85
N GLN A 303 8.02 0.17 7.30
CA GLN A 303 8.97 -0.57 6.45
C GLN A 303 8.31 -1.63 5.54
N GLY A 304 7.00 -1.53 5.31
CA GLY A 304 6.29 -2.35 4.32
C GLY A 304 5.04 -3.05 4.83
N ILE A 305 4.78 -3.07 6.15
CA ILE A 305 3.59 -3.70 6.72
C ILE A 305 2.33 -2.95 6.27
N ILE A 306 2.29 -1.63 6.45
CA ILE A 306 1.18 -0.78 5.96
C ILE A 306 1.03 -0.89 4.44
N LYS A 307 2.13 -0.82 3.69
CA LYS A 307 2.11 -0.93 2.22
C LYS A 307 1.47 -2.26 1.77
N THR A 308 1.84 -3.36 2.43
CA THR A 308 1.31 -4.69 2.13
C THR A 308 -0.18 -4.80 2.48
N LEU A 309 -0.59 -4.30 3.64
CA LEU A 309 -2.00 -4.24 4.04
C LEU A 309 -2.84 -3.46 3.02
N LYS A 310 -2.40 -2.25 2.66
CA LYS A 310 -3.04 -1.38 1.67
C LYS A 310 -3.14 -2.02 0.28
N SER A 311 -2.07 -2.70 -0.15
CA SER A 311 -2.04 -3.46 -1.41
C SER A 311 -3.06 -4.58 -1.42
N HIS A 312 -3.13 -5.39 -0.36
CA HIS A 312 -4.12 -6.46 -0.23
C HIS A 312 -5.55 -5.93 -0.18
N CYS A 313 -5.80 -4.83 0.54
CA CYS A 313 -7.11 -4.22 0.62
C CYS A 313 -7.60 -3.74 -0.75
N ARG A 314 -6.72 -3.08 -1.53
CA ARG A 314 -7.04 -2.65 -2.90
C ARG A 314 -7.28 -3.81 -3.86
N LYS A 315 -6.53 -4.90 -3.70
CA LYS A 315 -6.75 -6.10 -4.51
C LYS A 315 -8.14 -6.68 -4.26
N LEU A 316 -8.56 -6.76 -2.99
CA LEU A 316 -9.91 -7.21 -2.61
C LEU A 316 -11.01 -6.28 -3.17
N LEU A 317 -10.76 -4.97 -3.18
CA LEU A 317 -11.68 -4.01 -3.78
C LEU A 317 -11.87 -4.26 -5.28
N VAL A 318 -10.78 -4.46 -6.02
CA VAL A 318 -10.83 -4.79 -7.45
C VAL A 318 -11.50 -6.16 -7.69
N GLU A 319 -11.21 -7.16 -6.87
CA GLU A 319 -11.87 -8.47 -6.92
C GLU A 319 -13.39 -8.33 -6.73
N LYS A 320 -13.84 -7.52 -5.76
CA LYS A 320 -15.27 -7.22 -5.55
C LYS A 320 -15.88 -6.53 -6.78
N MET A 321 -15.20 -5.54 -7.37
CA MET A 321 -15.66 -4.86 -8.60
C MET A 321 -15.88 -5.83 -9.77
N VAL A 322 -14.94 -6.76 -9.98
CA VAL A 322 -15.06 -7.76 -11.06
C VAL A 322 -16.25 -8.67 -10.80
N ASN A 323 -16.40 -9.17 -9.57
CA ASN A 323 -17.50 -10.06 -9.21
C ASN A 323 -18.88 -9.39 -9.32
N ASP A 324 -18.99 -8.12 -8.93
CA ASP A 324 -20.25 -7.37 -9.02
C ASP A 324 -20.63 -7.08 -10.48
N ASN A 325 -19.64 -6.81 -11.35
CA ASN A 325 -19.86 -6.63 -12.79
C ASN A 325 -20.32 -7.93 -13.48
N GLU A 326 -19.85 -9.09 -13.04
CA GLU A 326 -20.22 -10.39 -13.61
C GLU A 326 -21.58 -10.90 -13.11
N ASN A 327 -21.92 -10.62 -11.85
CA ASN A 327 -23.03 -11.28 -11.15
C ASN A 327 -24.23 -10.37 -10.82
N SER A 328 -24.11 -9.05 -10.98
CA SER A 328 -25.16 -8.11 -10.55
C SER A 328 -25.52 -7.08 -11.62
N SER A 329 -26.81 -6.76 -11.72
CA SER A 329 -27.31 -5.64 -12.54
C SER A 329 -27.29 -4.30 -11.80
N THR A 330 -26.75 -4.28 -10.56
CA THR A 330 -26.71 -3.09 -9.71
C THR A 330 -25.37 -2.37 -9.82
N PRO A 331 -25.36 -1.03 -9.69
CA PRO A 331 -24.11 -0.27 -9.68
C PRO A 331 -23.17 -0.74 -8.56
N PHE A 332 -21.87 -0.83 -8.86
CA PHE A 332 -20.86 -1.13 -7.86
C PHE A 332 -20.88 -0.08 -6.74
N ALA A 333 -21.10 -0.52 -5.51
CA ALA A 333 -21.13 0.31 -4.32
C ALA A 333 -20.38 -0.37 -3.18
N VAL A 334 -19.64 0.41 -2.40
CA VAL A 334 -18.87 -0.05 -1.25
C VAL A 334 -19.23 0.79 -0.05
N ASN A 335 -19.71 0.15 1.00
CA ASN A 335 -19.94 0.81 2.28
C ASN A 335 -18.79 0.52 3.26
N ILE A 336 -18.83 1.15 4.43
CA ILE A 336 -17.76 0.98 5.44
C ILE A 336 -17.71 -0.44 6.02
N LEU A 337 -18.83 -1.19 6.01
CA LEU A 337 -18.82 -2.59 6.44
C LEU A 337 -18.04 -3.46 5.43
N ASP A 338 -18.25 -3.26 4.12
CA ASP A 338 -17.41 -3.89 3.09
C ASP A 338 -15.93 -3.51 3.28
N GLY A 339 -15.65 -2.24 3.56
CA GLY A 339 -14.29 -1.75 3.86
C GLY A 339 -13.64 -2.47 5.04
N ILE A 340 -14.40 -2.68 6.12
CA ILE A 340 -13.96 -3.40 7.32
C ILE A 340 -13.70 -4.88 7.02
N GLU A 341 -14.55 -5.53 6.22
CA GLU A 341 -14.36 -6.93 5.82
C GLU A 341 -13.12 -7.11 4.94
N MET A 342 -12.91 -6.20 3.98
CA MET A 342 -11.72 -6.17 3.14
C MET A 342 -10.45 -5.93 3.98
N LEU A 343 -10.48 -4.98 4.91
CA LEU A 343 -9.36 -4.73 5.83
C LEU A 343 -9.03 -5.94 6.70
N THR A 344 -10.06 -6.60 7.24
CA THR A 344 -9.87 -7.80 8.08
C THR A 344 -9.21 -8.91 7.28
N THR A 345 -9.70 -9.16 6.06
CA THR A 345 -9.14 -10.17 5.15
C THR A 345 -7.72 -9.79 4.71
N ALA A 346 -7.48 -8.51 4.38
CA ALA A 346 -6.17 -8.01 3.99
C ALA A 346 -5.15 -8.14 5.12
N TRP A 347 -5.56 -7.85 6.37
CA TRP A 347 -4.71 -7.99 7.53
C TRP A 347 -4.40 -9.45 7.86
N ALA A 348 -5.36 -10.35 7.66
CA ALA A 348 -5.11 -11.79 7.76
C ALA A 348 -4.04 -12.26 6.76
N ARG A 349 -4.02 -11.69 5.53
CA ARG A 349 -3.07 -12.02 4.45
C ARG A 349 -1.63 -11.52 4.70
N VAL A 350 -1.42 -10.51 5.55
CA VAL A 350 -0.06 -10.07 5.93
C VAL A 350 0.62 -11.18 6.75
N THR A 351 1.69 -11.76 6.25
CA THR A 351 2.37 -12.90 6.90
C THR A 351 3.29 -12.46 8.04
N ALA A 352 3.54 -13.38 8.99
CA ALA A 352 4.51 -13.14 10.06
C ALA A 352 5.92 -12.89 9.51
N ASP A 353 6.31 -13.58 8.44
CA ASP A 353 7.61 -13.40 7.79
C ASP A 353 7.76 -12.00 7.18
N THR A 354 6.69 -11.46 6.59
CA THR A 354 6.69 -10.07 6.11
C THR A 354 6.95 -9.11 7.26
N ILE A 355 6.30 -9.31 8.42
CA ILE A 355 6.47 -8.48 9.60
C ILE A 355 7.92 -8.58 10.12
N LYS A 356 8.46 -9.78 10.30
CA LYS A 356 9.84 -10.02 10.74
C LYS A 356 10.87 -9.34 9.84
N LYS A 357 10.69 -9.43 8.51
CA LYS A 357 11.53 -8.75 7.52
C LYS A 357 11.47 -7.22 7.69
N CYS A 358 10.30 -6.65 7.95
CA CYS A 358 10.13 -5.20 8.19
C CYS A 358 10.82 -4.73 9.48
N PHE A 359 10.69 -5.48 10.59
CA PHE A 359 11.41 -5.22 11.83
C PHE A 359 12.94 -5.27 11.63
N SER A 360 13.42 -6.29 10.93
CA SER A 360 14.85 -6.44 10.61
C SER A 360 15.35 -5.29 9.74
N HIS A 361 14.55 -4.85 8.76
CA HIS A 361 14.88 -3.71 7.91
C HIS A 361 15.00 -2.40 8.72
N ALA A 362 14.08 -2.17 9.65
CA ALA A 362 14.10 -1.06 10.60
C ALA A 362 15.25 -1.11 11.62
N GLY A 363 16.05 -2.18 11.63
CA GLY A 363 17.23 -2.32 12.49
C GLY A 363 17.00 -3.05 13.81
N PHE A 364 15.80 -3.57 14.04
CA PHE A 364 15.50 -4.40 15.21
C PHE A 364 16.22 -5.75 15.07
N GLY A 365 16.88 -6.20 16.14
CA GLY A 365 17.65 -7.45 16.16
C GLY A 365 19.06 -7.39 15.57
N LYS A 366 19.45 -6.32 14.84
CA LYS A 366 20.79 -6.20 14.23
C LYS A 366 21.94 -6.02 15.22
N PHE A 367 21.65 -5.48 16.41
CA PHE A 367 22.68 -5.05 17.37
C PHE A 367 22.58 -5.77 18.73
N SER A 368 21.73 -6.80 18.87
CA SER A 368 21.60 -7.55 20.13
C SER A 368 22.69 -8.61 20.34
N THR A 369 23.52 -8.88 19.32
CA THR A 369 24.65 -9.81 19.37
C THR A 369 25.95 -9.12 19.01
N ILE A 370 26.69 -8.63 20.01
CA ILE A 370 28.14 -8.41 19.86
C ILE A 370 28.80 -9.78 20.02
N ASN A 371 29.06 -10.48 18.90
CA ASN A 371 30.21 -11.36 18.68
C ASN A 371 30.25 -11.91 17.24
N THR A 372 31.29 -11.47 16.52
CA THR A 372 32.12 -12.11 15.48
C THR A 372 31.55 -13.14 14.48
N ASN A 373 31.86 -12.83 13.21
CA ASN A 373 32.04 -13.66 12.01
C ASN A 373 30.80 -13.97 11.14
N ASP A 374 30.87 -13.38 9.94
CA ASP A 374 30.53 -13.86 8.59
C ASP A 374 29.20 -14.63 8.37
N GLU A 375 28.38 -14.13 7.44
CA GLU A 375 28.29 -14.62 6.05
C GLU A 375 27.06 -13.98 5.37
N ASP A 376 27.30 -13.29 4.26
CA ASP A 376 26.26 -12.80 3.36
C ASP A 376 25.51 -14.00 2.76
N SER A 377 24.30 -14.26 3.27
CA SER A 377 23.32 -15.16 2.66
C SER A 377 22.31 -14.31 1.88
N ASP A 378 22.60 -14.14 0.59
CA ASP A 378 21.61 -13.81 -0.42
C ASP A 378 20.68 -15.03 -0.58
N ASP A 379 19.55 -15.05 0.15
CA ASP A 379 18.44 -15.95 -0.15
C ASP A 379 17.22 -15.17 -0.63
N GLU A 380 17.23 -14.97 -1.95
CA GLU A 380 16.13 -14.57 -2.80
C GLU A 380 15.06 -15.67 -2.82
N MET A 381 14.12 -15.67 -1.86
CA MET A 381 12.91 -16.47 -1.98
C MET A 381 11.73 -15.89 -1.18
N ASP A 382 10.97 -15.02 -1.87
CA ASP A 382 9.49 -14.92 -1.79
C ASP A 382 8.93 -13.96 -2.85
N ASN A 383 9.65 -13.81 -3.97
CA ASN A 383 9.14 -13.16 -5.17
C ASN A 383 8.75 -14.22 -6.20
N LEU A 384 7.53 -14.76 -6.13
CA LEU A 384 6.65 -14.99 -7.30
C LEU A 384 5.31 -15.61 -6.85
N PRO A 385 4.14 -15.13 -7.35
CA PRO A 385 3.97 -14.57 -8.68
C PRO A 385 3.23 -13.23 -8.71
N LEU A 386 3.96 -12.13 -8.53
CA LEU A 386 3.60 -10.81 -9.09
C LEU A 386 4.06 -10.68 -10.56
N ALA A 387 4.98 -11.54 -11.02
CA ALA A 387 5.46 -11.49 -12.41
C ALA A 387 4.52 -12.15 -13.43
N ARG A 388 3.60 -13.04 -13.03
CA ARG A 388 2.72 -13.75 -13.99
C ARG A 388 1.51 -12.95 -14.47
N LEU A 389 1.28 -11.75 -13.94
CA LEU A 389 0.32 -10.78 -14.47
C LEU A 389 0.98 -9.68 -15.33
N SER A 390 2.30 -9.76 -15.57
CA SER A 390 3.06 -8.75 -16.31
C SER A 390 3.42 -9.16 -17.74
N SER A 391 2.70 -10.10 -18.36
CA SER A 391 2.85 -10.42 -19.77
C SER A 391 1.77 -9.76 -20.63
N ALA A 392 1.65 -8.44 -20.52
CA ALA A 392 1.15 -7.56 -21.57
C ALA A 392 1.49 -6.12 -21.14
N GLU A 393 2.36 -5.43 -21.88
CA GLU A 393 2.59 -3.99 -21.69
C GLU A 393 1.26 -3.21 -21.86
N PRO A 394 0.98 -2.18 -21.04
CA PRO A 394 1.93 -1.11 -20.74
C PRO A 394 2.17 -0.76 -19.26
N THR A 395 3.46 -0.62 -18.93
CA THR A 395 4.06 0.27 -17.91
C THR A 395 3.65 0.10 -16.43
N VAL A 396 4.64 -0.27 -15.61
CA VAL A 396 4.72 -0.24 -14.14
C VAL A 396 4.56 1.18 -13.56
N THR A 397 3.45 1.86 -13.83
CA THR A 397 3.10 3.19 -13.29
C THR A 397 1.61 3.34 -12.97
N ASP A 398 0.87 2.24 -12.89
CA ASP A 398 -0.58 2.25 -12.60
C ASP A 398 -0.88 1.66 -11.21
N TRP A 399 -0.55 0.38 -10.99
CA TRP A 399 -0.79 -0.30 -9.71
C TRP A 399 -0.05 0.33 -8.53
N GLU A 400 1.24 0.61 -8.66
CA GLU A 400 2.01 1.19 -7.54
C GLU A 400 1.54 2.61 -7.20
N THR A 401 1.15 3.40 -8.20
CA THR A 401 0.55 4.72 -7.99
C THR A 401 -0.77 4.60 -7.23
N TYR A 402 -1.62 3.65 -7.64
CA TYR A 402 -2.90 3.39 -7.00
C TYR A 402 -2.73 2.92 -5.55
N VAL A 403 -1.78 2.02 -5.26
CA VAL A 403 -1.48 1.54 -3.89
C VAL A 403 -0.95 2.64 -2.97
N ASN A 404 -0.25 3.62 -3.52
CA ASN A 404 0.46 4.62 -2.72
C ASN A 404 -0.27 5.98 -2.67
N ILE A 405 -1.49 6.07 -3.19
CA ILE A 405 -2.27 7.32 -3.25
C ILE A 405 -2.66 7.85 -1.86
N ASP A 406 -2.69 6.97 -0.86
CA ASP A 406 -3.10 7.31 0.51
C ASP A 406 -1.93 7.57 1.46
N ASP A 407 -0.68 7.47 1.02
CA ASP A 407 0.48 7.55 1.94
C ASP A 407 0.67 8.94 2.56
N GLN A 408 0.05 9.97 1.98
CA GLN A 408 0.10 11.35 2.49
C GLN A 408 -1.20 11.74 3.22
N VAL A 409 -2.08 10.77 3.50
CA VAL A 409 -3.33 11.06 4.20
C VAL A 409 -3.03 11.33 5.67
N ILE A 410 -3.33 12.56 6.10
CA ILE A 410 -3.24 12.99 7.49
C ILE A 410 -4.23 12.18 8.34
N THR A 411 -3.70 11.44 9.31
CA THR A 411 -4.43 10.60 10.28
C THR A 411 -4.57 11.24 11.65
N THR A 412 -3.74 12.25 11.94
CA THR A 412 -3.62 12.98 13.21
C THR A 412 -3.26 14.44 12.90
N ASP A 413 -3.67 15.41 13.73
CA ASP A 413 -3.20 16.80 13.62
C ASP A 413 -3.28 17.52 14.97
N ASN A 414 -2.51 18.59 15.13
CA ASN A 414 -2.69 19.54 16.24
C ASN A 414 -3.96 20.35 15.95
N LEU A 415 -4.99 20.17 16.78
CA LEU A 415 -6.21 20.98 16.70
C LEU A 415 -5.83 22.46 16.84
N THR A 416 -6.18 23.28 15.86
CA THR A 416 -6.05 24.74 15.98
C THR A 416 -7.05 25.26 17.03
N ASP A 417 -6.77 26.39 17.68
CA ASP A 417 -7.63 26.95 18.75
C ASP A 417 -9.11 27.10 18.30
N ASN A 418 -9.34 27.43 17.03
CA ASN A 418 -10.68 27.51 16.43
C ASN A 418 -11.35 26.14 16.29
N GLU A 419 -10.59 25.08 16.02
CA GLU A 419 -11.10 23.70 15.90
C GLU A 419 -11.36 23.05 17.28
N ILE A 420 -10.61 23.45 18.31
CA ILE A 420 -10.91 23.11 19.71
C ILE A 420 -12.26 23.72 20.09
N ILE A 421 -12.47 25.00 19.79
CA ILE A 421 -13.74 25.71 20.02
C ILE A 421 -14.90 25.03 19.28
N ASP A 422 -14.75 24.71 17.99
CA ASP A 422 -15.77 24.00 17.23
C ASP A 422 -16.06 22.60 17.78
N SER A 423 -15.05 21.86 18.26
CA SER A 423 -15.26 20.53 18.88
C SER A 423 -16.03 20.61 20.20
N VAL A 424 -15.83 21.66 21.00
CA VAL A 424 -16.52 21.89 22.28
C VAL A 424 -17.95 22.37 22.05
N LEU A 425 -18.17 23.28 21.11
CA LEU A 425 -19.50 23.77 20.71
C LEU A 425 -20.33 22.64 20.07
N GLN A 426 -19.73 21.82 19.22
CA GLN A 426 -20.42 20.69 18.59
C GLN A 426 -20.69 19.51 19.54
N THR A 427 -19.99 19.42 20.68
CA THR A 427 -20.34 18.46 21.74
C THR A 427 -21.66 18.83 22.43
N GLN A 428 -22.04 20.13 22.43
CA GLN A 428 -23.32 20.61 22.94
C GLN A 428 -24.46 20.46 21.92
N GLU A 429 -24.20 20.61 20.61
CA GLU A 429 -25.21 20.38 19.55
C GLU A 429 -25.48 18.88 19.28
N GLN A 430 -24.56 18.00 19.67
CA GLN A 430 -24.70 16.54 19.51
C GLN A 430 -25.83 15.89 20.33
N GLU A 431 -26.43 16.59 21.30
CA GLU A 431 -27.64 16.13 21.96
C GLU A 431 -28.92 16.44 21.16
N HIS A 432 -28.85 17.27 20.11
CA HIS A 432 -30.05 17.83 19.48
C HIS A 432 -30.21 17.65 17.96
N GLU A 433 -29.17 17.29 17.19
CA GLU A 433 -29.28 17.07 15.74
C GLU A 433 -28.90 15.64 15.33
N GLU A 434 -29.80 14.69 15.60
CA GLU A 434 -29.81 13.37 14.98
C GLU A 434 -30.60 13.41 13.67
N GLU A 435 -30.16 14.10 12.62
CA GLU A 435 -30.61 13.81 11.25
C GLU A 435 -29.79 14.59 10.20
N GLU A 436 -29.54 13.94 9.07
CA GLU A 436 -29.02 14.51 7.81
C GLU A 436 -27.50 14.77 7.66
N HIS A 437 -26.75 13.67 7.57
CA HIS A 437 -25.74 13.58 6.50
C HIS A 437 -26.13 12.49 5.52
N GLU A 438 -26.56 12.93 4.34
CA GLU A 438 -26.87 12.11 3.16
C GLU A 438 -25.58 11.48 2.61
N GLU A 439 -25.25 10.27 3.05
CA GLU A 439 -24.49 9.35 2.20
C GLU A 439 -25.49 8.64 1.26
N GLU A 440 -25.42 9.00 -0.02
CA GLU A 440 -26.16 8.35 -1.10
C GLU A 440 -25.76 6.87 -1.23
N ASP A 441 -26.81 6.06 -1.33
CA ASP A 441 -26.91 4.68 -1.80
C ASP A 441 -26.17 3.56 -1.02
N CYS A 442 -26.93 2.79 -0.24
CA CYS A 442 -26.94 1.32 -0.38
C CYS A 442 -28.06 0.62 0.40
N ASN A 443 -28.71 -0.29 -0.32
CA ASN A 443 -29.63 -1.36 0.04
C ASN A 443 -29.60 -1.79 1.53
N VAL A 444 -30.74 -1.70 2.23
CA VAL A 444 -30.89 -2.28 3.57
C VAL A 444 -30.72 -3.79 3.46
N ASN A 445 -29.56 -4.31 3.88
CA ASN A 445 -29.27 -5.73 3.91
C ASN A 445 -30.44 -6.48 4.58
N LYS A 446 -31.20 -7.26 3.80
CA LYS A 446 -32.24 -8.14 4.35
C LYS A 446 -31.54 -9.10 5.31
N ILE A 447 -31.93 -9.08 6.59
CA ILE A 447 -31.38 -9.99 7.60
C ILE A 447 -31.60 -11.42 7.11
N PRO A 448 -30.54 -12.20 6.83
CA PRO A 448 -30.69 -13.58 6.41
C PRO A 448 -31.39 -14.39 7.50
N THR A 449 -32.28 -15.30 7.12
CA THR A 449 -32.91 -16.19 8.10
C THR A 449 -31.90 -17.24 8.57
N ILE A 450 -32.14 -17.87 9.73
CA ILE A 450 -31.32 -19.00 10.20
C ILE A 450 -31.31 -20.13 9.16
N ARG A 451 -32.40 -20.27 8.38
CA ARG A 451 -32.49 -21.24 7.29
C ARG A 451 -31.56 -20.89 6.14
N ASP A 452 -31.42 -19.61 5.79
CA ASP A 452 -30.50 -19.16 4.72
C ASP A 452 -29.04 -19.39 5.13
N ALA A 453 -28.68 -19.04 6.38
CA ALA A 453 -27.35 -19.30 6.93
C ALA A 453 -27.02 -20.80 6.99
N LEU A 454 -27.98 -21.64 7.43
CA LEU A 454 -27.82 -23.09 7.41
C LEU A 454 -27.73 -23.62 5.97
N CYS A 455 -28.48 -23.07 5.02
CA CYS A 455 -28.41 -23.49 3.61
C CYS A 455 -27.02 -23.23 3.02
N ALA A 456 -26.43 -22.05 3.28
CA ALA A 456 -25.09 -21.68 2.86
C ALA A 456 -24.00 -22.63 3.40
N ILE A 457 -24.09 -23.00 4.68
CA ILE A 457 -23.12 -23.92 5.32
C ILE A 457 -23.35 -25.37 4.88
N THR A 458 -24.60 -25.85 4.96
CA THR A 458 -24.91 -27.30 4.94
C THR A 458 -25.44 -27.82 3.62
N ARG A 459 -26.16 -27.00 2.82
CA ARG A 459 -27.02 -27.52 1.75
C ARG A 459 -26.57 -27.19 0.33
N THR A 460 -25.75 -26.17 0.09
CA THR A 460 -25.41 -25.79 -1.29
C THR A 460 -23.94 -25.89 -1.68
N THR A 461 -22.95 -25.45 -0.90
CA THR A 461 -21.58 -25.38 -1.48
C THR A 461 -20.44 -25.58 -0.49
N LEU A 462 -20.46 -24.97 0.69
CA LEU A 462 -19.25 -24.90 1.53
C LEU A 462 -18.82 -26.25 2.13
N LYS A 463 -19.70 -26.98 2.82
CA LYS A 463 -19.37 -28.32 3.38
C LYS A 463 -19.02 -29.35 2.29
N LYS A 464 -19.69 -29.30 1.14
CA LYS A 464 -19.36 -30.15 -0.01
C LYS A 464 -18.01 -29.77 -0.62
N TYR A 465 -17.70 -28.49 -0.77
CA TYR A 465 -16.42 -28.02 -1.27
C TYR A 465 -15.27 -28.31 -0.29
N CYS A 466 -15.50 -28.20 1.03
CA CYS A 466 -14.51 -28.62 2.03
C CYS A 466 -14.22 -30.13 1.99
N LEU A 467 -15.22 -30.95 1.68
CA LEU A 467 -15.07 -32.42 1.64
C LEU A 467 -14.58 -32.95 0.29
N PHE A 468 -14.91 -32.28 -0.82
CA PHE A 468 -14.70 -32.78 -2.18
C PHE A 468 -13.98 -31.79 -3.11
N GLY A 469 -13.69 -30.58 -2.67
CA GLY A 469 -12.99 -29.55 -3.46
C GLY A 469 -11.47 -29.65 -3.33
N GLU A 470 -10.76 -29.13 -4.33
CA GLU A 470 -9.30 -29.23 -4.47
C GLU A 470 -8.50 -28.55 -3.34
N ALA A 471 -9.15 -27.69 -2.53
CA ALA A 471 -8.56 -26.96 -1.41
C ALA A 471 -8.94 -27.52 -0.01
N SER A 472 -9.49 -28.75 0.07
CA SER A 472 -10.00 -29.37 1.30
C SER A 472 -9.02 -29.38 2.48
N ASN A 473 -7.71 -29.55 2.21
CA ASN A 473 -6.67 -29.67 3.24
C ASN A 473 -6.35 -28.37 3.99
N ASN A 474 -6.81 -27.20 3.51
CA ASN A 474 -6.50 -25.89 4.09
C ASN A 474 -7.69 -25.22 4.80
N LEU A 475 -8.82 -25.91 4.93
CA LEU A 475 -10.05 -25.37 5.51
C LEU A 475 -10.29 -25.92 6.92
N ASP A 476 -10.64 -25.05 7.87
CA ASP A 476 -11.01 -25.46 9.24
C ASP A 476 -12.40 -26.11 9.27
N VAL A 477 -12.44 -27.39 8.90
CA VAL A 477 -13.67 -28.19 8.86
C VAL A 477 -14.35 -28.24 10.24
N GLU A 478 -13.56 -28.28 11.32
CA GLU A 478 -14.06 -28.31 12.70
C GLU A 478 -14.77 -27.00 13.08
N GLY A 479 -14.20 -25.85 12.71
CA GLY A 479 -14.83 -24.55 12.87
C GLY A 479 -16.18 -24.45 12.15
N ILE A 480 -16.25 -24.97 10.92
CA ILE A 480 -17.49 -25.00 10.13
C ILE A 480 -18.55 -25.89 10.80
N MET A 481 -18.16 -27.06 11.35
CA MET A 481 -19.07 -27.93 12.09
C MET A 481 -19.59 -27.28 13.38
N LYS A 482 -18.73 -26.55 14.12
CA LYS A 482 -19.14 -25.78 15.31
C LYS A 482 -20.12 -24.67 14.96
N MET A 483 -19.92 -23.99 13.83
CA MET A 483 -20.87 -22.98 13.33
C MET A 483 -22.22 -23.61 12.98
N GLU A 484 -22.21 -24.73 12.25
CA GLU A 484 -23.42 -25.51 11.92
C GLU A 484 -24.20 -25.88 13.20
N TYR A 485 -23.51 -26.47 14.18
CA TYR A 485 -24.10 -26.87 15.46
C TYR A 485 -24.72 -25.69 16.21
N THR A 486 -24.02 -24.54 16.25
CA THR A 486 -24.51 -23.33 16.92
C THR A 486 -25.78 -22.79 16.26
N LEU A 487 -25.82 -22.77 14.93
CA LEU A 487 -27.00 -22.32 14.18
C LEU A 487 -28.18 -23.30 14.32
N GLN A 488 -27.94 -24.61 14.28
CA GLN A 488 -28.97 -25.61 14.54
C GLN A 488 -29.55 -25.48 15.95
N ARG A 489 -28.70 -25.20 16.96
CA ARG A 489 -29.15 -24.94 18.34
C ARG A 489 -30.00 -23.68 18.42
N ALA A 490 -29.58 -22.60 17.76
CA ALA A 490 -30.35 -21.36 17.68
C ALA A 490 -31.68 -21.50 16.93
N GLN A 491 -31.75 -22.41 15.94
CA GLN A 491 -32.99 -22.78 15.26
C GLN A 491 -33.94 -23.54 16.20
N LYS A 492 -33.41 -24.54 16.92
CA LYS A 492 -34.16 -25.35 17.88
C LYS A 492 -34.69 -24.52 19.05
N SER A 493 -33.92 -23.55 19.55
CA SER A 493 -34.37 -22.67 20.63
C SER A 493 -35.51 -21.72 20.21
N LYS A 494 -35.74 -21.52 18.90
CA LYS A 494 -36.89 -20.77 18.39
C LYS A 494 -38.14 -21.63 18.19
N LEU A 495 -38.02 -22.96 18.23
CA LEU A 495 -39.15 -23.88 18.21
C LEU A 495 -39.76 -23.92 19.61
N LYS A 496 -40.84 -23.16 19.83
CA LYS A 496 -41.64 -23.29 21.06
C LYS A 496 -42.31 -24.66 21.06
N GLN A 497 -42.26 -25.36 22.18
CA GLN A 497 -43.05 -26.57 22.41
C GLN A 497 -44.53 -26.21 22.23
N CYS A 498 -45.19 -26.81 21.24
CA CYS A 498 -46.64 -26.68 21.10
C CYS A 498 -47.31 -27.34 22.31
N THR A 499 -48.32 -26.69 22.89
CA THR A 499 -49.16 -27.32 23.90
C THR A 499 -49.78 -28.60 23.33
N ILE A 500 -49.89 -29.64 24.15
CA ILE A 500 -50.43 -30.95 23.75
C ILE A 500 -51.82 -30.82 23.10
N THR A 501 -52.58 -29.79 23.45
CA THR A 501 -53.88 -29.45 22.88
C THR A 501 -53.84 -29.12 21.38
N ARG A 502 -52.73 -28.56 20.88
CA ARG A 502 -52.55 -28.26 19.45
C ARG A 502 -52.35 -29.53 18.60
N PHE A 503 -51.92 -30.63 19.22
CA PHE A 503 -51.78 -31.93 18.55
C PHE A 503 -53.14 -32.60 18.32
N PHE A 504 -54.08 -32.45 19.25
CA PHE A 504 -55.41 -33.07 19.17
C PHE A 504 -56.44 -32.27 18.35
N ASN A 505 -56.21 -30.98 18.08
CA ASN A 505 -57.11 -30.15 17.28
C ASN A 505 -56.94 -30.30 15.75
N LYS A 506 -56.16 -31.27 15.26
CA LYS A 506 -55.90 -31.46 13.82
C LYS A 506 -56.80 -32.52 13.14
N SER A 507 -57.83 -33.02 13.81
CA SER A 507 -58.72 -34.08 13.28
C SER A 507 -60.17 -33.65 13.03
N LEU A 508 -60.45 -32.36 12.84
CA LEU A 508 -61.78 -31.90 12.39
C LEU A 508 -61.66 -30.73 11.40
N VAL A 509 -61.34 -31.05 10.13
CA VAL A 509 -61.96 -30.48 8.92
C VAL A 509 -61.87 -31.55 7.82
#